data_AF-A0A143ZRJ5-F1
#
_entry.id   AF-A0A143ZRJ5-F1
#
_cell.length_a   1.000
_cell.length_b   1.000
_cell.length_c   1.000
_cell.angle_alpha   90.00
_cell.angle_beta   90.00
_cell.angle_gamma   90.00
#
_symmetry.space_group_name_H-M   'P 1'
#
loop_
_entity.id
_entity.type
_entity.pdbx_description
1 polymer ?
#
loop_
_entity_poly.entity_id
_entity_poly.type
_entity_poly.pdbx_seq_one_letter_code
_entity_poly.pdbx_strand_id
1 'polypeptide(L)'
;MWRAKRKLLSVKQVSAHRPTSSRLIMGREPGSMELSFTPAELYGAMAQCSSRRRMDQQAARAHVAFCRHLIARHVDEKGERFALLDSSRDLKDYVRKAMTGLVGDGIAYLHMARDGYRWVDHFESHVVHGKKPTARSPDFIFSRSNDFFVALAESKATKGTSKKAFNERVEDGYKNQVEPYLGRKIGSWIASHGFSVGSWMTPVKGAEIFVHHTDAADPTTVEGSAAEERSDPTGVRFGSYCGVLTLLFGPEVGEAARARAWRPSEQSFSTVVWLDRTWILGEEIAPESFVVGKDGRVAFKQTTFRWFNGLAIDLEIAKRVFAYIEAEAPEAHSLENLPEFGDDIVEAAKQAGGAIFPDGFAVLGNEKDLAEFRPGSVAPRQAAEIVRAGDIRIATSNTELLSYQGAGYEQKALEEPVRNAGLLPRD
;
A
#
# COMPACT_ATOMS: atom_id res chain seq x y z
N MET A 1 -17.28 -11.52 -18.46
CA MET A 1 -16.26 -12.13 -17.57
C MET A 1 -15.05 -11.30 -17.85
N TRP A 2 -14.70 -10.36 -16.96
CA TRP A 2 -13.70 -9.33 -17.22
C TRP A 2 -12.33 -9.99 -17.41
N ARG A 3 -11.97 -10.21 -18.68
CA ARG A 3 -11.12 -11.33 -19.10
C ARG A 3 -9.61 -11.06 -19.14
N ALA A 4 -9.15 -9.80 -19.09
CA ALA A 4 -7.74 -9.39 -18.91
C ALA A 4 -7.48 -7.92 -19.30
N LYS A 5 -8.33 -7.32 -20.16
CA LYS A 5 -8.00 -6.04 -20.81
C LYS A 5 -7.80 -4.93 -19.78
N ARG A 6 -6.61 -4.31 -19.83
CA ARG A 6 -6.24 -3.13 -19.05
C ARG A 6 -7.21 -1.99 -19.31
N LYS A 7 -7.49 -1.25 -18.25
CA LYS A 7 -8.36 -0.09 -18.26
C LYS A 7 -7.59 1.16 -17.91
N LEU A 8 -7.80 2.21 -18.69
CA LEU A 8 -7.18 3.52 -18.50
C LEU A 8 -8.17 4.50 -17.88
N LEU A 9 -7.71 5.25 -16.89
CA LEU A 9 -8.34 6.45 -16.35
C LEU A 9 -7.32 7.58 -16.38
N SER A 10 -7.76 8.77 -16.78
CA SER A 10 -6.94 9.98 -16.72
C SER A 10 -7.33 10.82 -15.50
N VAL A 11 -6.33 11.39 -14.82
CA VAL A 11 -6.53 12.47 -13.87
C VAL A 11 -6.90 13.73 -14.66
N LYS A 12 -8.13 14.21 -14.45
CA LYS A 12 -8.67 15.38 -15.17
C LYS A 12 -8.44 16.69 -14.45
N GLN A 13 -8.27 16.62 -13.13
CA GLN A 13 -8.07 17.79 -12.31
C GLN A 13 -7.19 17.44 -11.12
N VAL A 14 -6.17 18.26 -10.90
CA VAL A 14 -5.31 18.27 -9.73
C VAL A 14 -5.44 19.65 -9.11
N SER A 15 -5.81 19.71 -7.84
CA SER A 15 -6.02 20.96 -7.11
C SER A 15 -5.18 20.95 -5.83
N ALA A 16 -4.20 21.85 -5.76
CA ALA A 16 -3.34 22.03 -4.59
C ALA A 16 -4.04 22.85 -3.51
N HIS A 17 -3.83 22.49 -2.24
CA HIS A 17 -4.34 23.23 -1.08
C HIS A 17 -3.18 23.58 -0.16
N ARG A 18 -3.01 24.88 0.09
CA ARG A 18 -2.02 25.36 1.06
C ARG A 18 -2.47 24.94 2.47
N PRO A 19 -1.70 24.10 3.16
CA PRO A 19 -2.07 23.64 4.49
C PRO A 19 -1.90 24.75 5.52
N THR A 20 -2.47 24.55 6.71
CA THR A 20 -2.14 25.36 7.88
C THR A 20 -0.63 25.31 8.13
N SER A 21 -0.01 26.45 8.46
CA SER A 21 1.44 26.57 8.64
C SER A 21 1.96 25.62 9.73
N SER A 22 2.66 24.56 9.33
CA SER A 22 3.39 23.65 10.20
C SER A 22 4.60 23.10 9.46
N ARG A 23 5.77 23.12 10.11
CA ARG A 23 7.02 22.56 9.57
C ARG A 23 6.99 21.04 9.35
N LEU A 24 6.01 20.36 9.95
CA LEU A 24 5.81 18.91 9.80
C LEU A 24 5.03 18.56 8.53
N ILE A 25 4.47 19.57 7.86
CA ILE A 25 3.71 19.41 6.63
C ILE A 25 4.63 19.79 5.47
N MET A 26 4.96 18.81 4.64
CA MET A 26 5.89 18.99 3.50
C MET A 26 5.14 19.14 2.17
N GLY A 27 3.90 18.64 2.08
CA GLY A 27 3.14 18.60 0.84
C GLY A 27 3.69 17.60 -0.17
N ARG A 28 2.83 17.21 -1.13
CA ARG A 28 3.21 16.31 -2.23
C ARG A 28 2.16 16.39 -3.34
N GLU A 29 2.60 16.70 -4.54
CA GLU A 29 1.77 16.61 -5.74
C GLU A 29 1.65 15.13 -6.20
N PRO A 30 0.50 14.69 -6.72
CA PRO A 30 0.40 13.36 -7.33
C PRO A 30 1.40 13.19 -8.48
N GLY A 31 2.11 12.07 -8.49
CA GLY A 31 3.16 11.79 -9.48
C GLY A 31 2.61 11.26 -10.80
N SER A 32 1.46 10.58 -10.77
CA SER A 32 0.85 9.97 -11.95
C SER A 32 -0.41 10.69 -12.41
N MET A 33 -0.42 11.17 -13.66
CA MET A 33 -1.60 11.77 -14.29
C MET A 33 -2.50 10.76 -15.02
N GLU A 34 -2.06 9.51 -15.09
CA GLU A 34 -2.81 8.41 -15.68
C GLU A 34 -2.78 7.18 -14.76
N LEU A 35 -3.84 6.39 -14.80
CA LEU A 35 -3.94 5.15 -14.07
C LEU A 35 -4.38 4.05 -15.04
N SER A 36 -3.51 3.07 -15.24
CA SER A 36 -3.83 1.83 -15.95
C SER A 36 -3.88 0.67 -14.96
N PHE A 37 -4.96 -0.10 -14.98
CA PHE A 37 -5.10 -1.31 -14.16
C PHE A 37 -5.81 -2.44 -14.88
N THR A 38 -5.53 -3.66 -14.44
CA THR A 38 -6.23 -4.89 -14.80
C THR A 38 -7.41 -5.16 -13.87
N PRO A 39 -8.33 -6.07 -14.26
CA PRO A 39 -9.34 -6.63 -13.36
C PRO A 39 -8.81 -7.11 -12.02
N ALA A 40 -7.69 -7.84 -12.03
CA ALA A 40 -7.10 -8.43 -10.84
C ALA A 40 -6.54 -7.35 -9.91
N GLU A 41 -5.89 -6.32 -10.45
CA GLU A 41 -5.43 -5.16 -9.69
C GLU A 41 -6.60 -4.43 -9.02
N LEU A 42 -7.70 -4.17 -9.73
CA LEU A 42 -8.86 -3.51 -9.12
C LEU A 42 -9.50 -4.39 -8.03
N TYR A 43 -9.66 -5.68 -8.29
CA TYR A 43 -10.22 -6.62 -7.32
C TYR A 43 -9.37 -6.70 -6.05
N GLY A 44 -8.05 -6.84 -6.18
CA GLY A 44 -7.15 -6.88 -5.02
C GLY A 44 -7.13 -5.57 -4.24
N ALA A 45 -7.17 -4.42 -4.93
CA ALA A 45 -7.25 -3.11 -4.28
C ALA A 45 -8.56 -2.94 -3.50
N MET A 46 -9.70 -3.32 -4.08
CA MET A 46 -11.00 -3.34 -3.40
C MET A 46 -10.97 -4.24 -2.16
N ALA A 47 -10.34 -5.42 -2.26
CA ALA A 47 -10.19 -6.34 -1.14
C ALA A 47 -9.35 -5.72 -0.01
N GLN A 48 -8.21 -5.11 -0.34
CA GLN A 48 -7.34 -4.40 0.60
C GLN A 48 -8.10 -3.26 1.30
N CYS A 49 -8.92 -2.49 0.58
CA CYS A 49 -9.72 -1.41 1.17
C CYS A 49 -10.86 -1.90 2.08
N SER A 50 -11.51 -3.02 1.74
CA SER A 50 -12.69 -3.52 2.49
C SER A 50 -12.37 -4.25 3.79
N SER A 51 -11.20 -4.90 3.85
CA SER A 51 -10.89 -5.93 4.86
C SER A 51 -10.33 -5.41 6.17
N ARG A 52 -10.32 -4.10 6.37
CA ARG A 52 -9.48 -3.45 7.38
C ARG A 52 -10.25 -2.62 8.39
N ARG A 53 -11.58 -2.63 8.30
CA ARG A 53 -12.51 -2.07 9.29
C ARG A 53 -12.89 -3.12 10.35
N ARG A 54 -13.34 -2.66 11.52
CA ARG A 54 -14.12 -3.48 12.49
C ARG A 54 -15.50 -3.80 11.93
N MET A 55 -15.52 -4.54 10.82
CA MET A 55 -16.71 -5.11 10.21
C MET A 55 -16.51 -6.62 10.22
N ASP A 56 -17.61 -7.37 10.30
CA ASP A 56 -17.58 -8.81 10.04
C ASP A 56 -16.88 -9.07 8.70
N GLN A 57 -15.75 -9.78 8.75
CA GLN A 57 -14.90 -9.95 7.58
C GLN A 57 -15.41 -11.04 6.63
N GLN A 58 -16.26 -11.96 7.10
CA GLN A 58 -17.01 -12.82 6.17
C GLN A 58 -17.97 -11.96 5.35
N ALA A 59 -18.63 -10.99 5.98
CA ALA A 59 -19.44 -9.99 5.28
C ALA A 59 -18.58 -9.10 4.36
N ALA A 60 -17.38 -8.68 4.78
CA ALA A 60 -16.46 -7.91 3.93
C ALA A 60 -16.04 -8.68 2.68
N ARG A 61 -15.63 -9.95 2.85
CA ARG A 61 -15.26 -10.84 1.74
C ARG A 61 -16.43 -11.11 0.82
N ALA A 62 -17.61 -11.43 1.37
CA ALA A 62 -18.83 -11.63 0.59
C ALA A 62 -19.20 -10.36 -0.19
N HIS A 63 -19.03 -9.18 0.42
CA HIS A 63 -19.28 -7.90 -0.24
C HIS A 63 -18.31 -7.62 -1.40
N VAL A 64 -17.02 -7.91 -1.22
CA VAL A 64 -16.00 -7.78 -2.27
C VAL A 64 -16.26 -8.77 -3.41
N ALA A 65 -16.61 -10.03 -3.09
CA ALA A 65 -16.96 -11.05 -4.09
C ALA A 65 -18.23 -10.67 -4.85
N PHE A 66 -19.27 -10.20 -4.16
CA PHE A 66 -20.49 -9.67 -4.77
C PHE A 66 -20.18 -8.53 -5.74
N CYS A 67 -19.34 -7.57 -5.33
CA CYS A 67 -18.94 -6.46 -6.20
C CYS A 67 -18.10 -6.93 -7.39
N ARG A 68 -17.22 -7.93 -7.23
CA ARG A 68 -16.47 -8.55 -8.35
C ARG A 68 -17.42 -9.06 -9.43
N HIS A 69 -18.50 -9.74 -9.04
CA HIS A 69 -19.51 -10.23 -10.00
C HIS A 69 -20.24 -9.09 -10.71
N LEU A 70 -20.61 -8.03 -9.97
CA LEU A 70 -21.26 -6.86 -10.57
C LEU A 70 -20.34 -6.16 -11.57
N ILE A 71 -19.09 -5.91 -11.21
CA ILE A 71 -18.09 -5.27 -12.07
C ILE A 71 -17.90 -6.10 -13.35
N ALA A 72 -17.75 -7.42 -13.22
CA ALA A 72 -17.60 -8.32 -14.35
C ALA A 72 -18.82 -8.36 -15.30
N ARG A 73 -19.99 -7.90 -14.83
CA ARG A 73 -21.23 -7.83 -15.62
C ARG A 73 -21.52 -6.44 -16.16
N HIS A 74 -21.04 -5.39 -15.48
CA HIS A 74 -21.46 -4.01 -15.70
C HIS A 74 -20.32 -3.04 -16.06
N VAL A 75 -19.09 -3.52 -16.25
CA VAL A 75 -18.01 -2.74 -16.88
C VAL A 75 -17.95 -3.05 -18.37
N ASP A 76 -17.76 -2.02 -19.20
CA ASP A 76 -17.51 -2.21 -20.62
C ASP A 76 -16.20 -2.96 -20.81
N GLU A 77 -16.23 -4.13 -21.44
CA GLU A 77 -15.01 -4.90 -21.74
C GLU A 77 -14.38 -4.53 -23.09
N LYS A 78 -15.12 -3.87 -24.01
CA LYS A 78 -14.65 -3.60 -25.37
C LYS A 78 -13.70 -2.40 -25.42
N GLY A 79 -14.06 -1.31 -24.75
CA GLY A 79 -13.25 -0.08 -24.70
C GLY A 79 -11.94 -0.24 -23.93
N GLU A 80 -11.03 0.72 -24.07
CA GLU A 80 -9.82 0.83 -23.24
C GLU A 80 -10.06 1.67 -21.98
N ARG A 81 -11.06 2.54 -22.01
CA ARG A 81 -11.45 3.32 -20.83
C ARG A 81 -12.24 2.46 -19.86
N PHE A 82 -12.05 2.70 -18.57
CA PHE A 82 -12.95 2.16 -17.56
C PHE A 82 -14.31 2.89 -17.67
N ALA A 83 -15.36 2.17 -18.03
CA ALA A 83 -16.70 2.73 -18.15
C ALA A 83 -17.72 1.73 -17.62
N LEU A 84 -18.70 2.21 -16.87
CA LEU A 84 -19.86 1.41 -16.51
C LEU A 84 -20.82 1.34 -17.72
N LEU A 85 -21.35 0.15 -17.97
CA LEU A 85 -22.43 -0.08 -18.93
C LEU A 85 -23.73 0.52 -18.42
N ASP A 86 -24.64 0.83 -19.35
CA ASP A 86 -25.98 1.32 -18.98
C ASP A 86 -26.79 0.30 -18.19
N SER A 87 -26.48 -1.01 -18.28
CA SER A 87 -27.10 -2.04 -17.42
C SER A 87 -26.81 -1.85 -15.93
N SER A 88 -25.74 -1.12 -15.57
CA SER A 88 -25.53 -0.70 -14.18
C SER A 88 -26.67 0.21 -13.70
N ARG A 89 -27.42 0.84 -14.62
CA ARG A 89 -28.53 1.72 -14.29
C ARG A 89 -29.74 1.00 -13.70
N ASP A 90 -29.83 -0.30 -13.90
CA ASP A 90 -30.98 -1.11 -13.50
C ASP A 90 -30.80 -1.76 -12.12
N LEU A 91 -29.58 -1.70 -11.57
CA LEU A 91 -29.28 -2.19 -10.22
C LEU A 91 -30.05 -1.39 -9.16
N LYS A 92 -30.54 -2.05 -8.11
CA LYS A 92 -31.12 -1.34 -6.94
C LYS A 92 -30.13 -0.30 -6.40
N ASP A 93 -30.65 0.82 -5.88
CA ASP A 93 -29.82 1.97 -5.53
C ASP A 93 -28.76 1.67 -4.48
N TYR A 94 -29.09 0.88 -3.46
CA TYR A 94 -28.13 0.48 -2.43
C TYR A 94 -27.01 -0.42 -2.99
N VAL A 95 -27.34 -1.38 -3.86
CA VAL A 95 -26.36 -2.24 -4.55
C VAL A 95 -25.39 -1.39 -5.35
N ARG A 96 -25.94 -0.44 -6.09
CA ARG A 96 -25.16 0.44 -6.94
C ARG A 96 -24.29 1.41 -6.16
N LYS A 97 -24.78 1.96 -5.05
CA LYS A 97 -23.99 2.81 -4.16
C LYS A 97 -22.83 2.03 -3.56
N ALA A 98 -23.07 0.80 -3.10
CA ALA A 98 -22.05 -0.08 -2.56
C ALA A 98 -20.96 -0.40 -3.59
N MET A 99 -21.35 -0.84 -4.80
CA MET A 99 -20.42 -1.10 -5.91
C MET A 99 -19.61 0.16 -6.28
N THR A 100 -20.26 1.32 -6.39
CA THR A 100 -19.59 2.58 -6.77
C THR A 100 -18.58 3.02 -5.72
N GLY A 101 -18.93 2.94 -4.43
CA GLY A 101 -18.01 3.27 -3.34
C GLY A 101 -16.78 2.39 -3.38
N LEU A 102 -16.98 1.07 -3.45
CA LEU A 102 -15.89 0.11 -3.39
C LEU A 102 -14.95 0.20 -4.61
N VAL A 103 -15.48 0.40 -5.82
CA VAL A 103 -14.65 0.68 -7.00
C VAL A 103 -13.86 1.97 -6.83
N GLY A 104 -14.47 3.01 -6.24
CA GLY A 104 -13.81 4.25 -5.87
C GLY A 104 -12.59 4.04 -4.98
N ASP A 105 -12.76 3.25 -3.91
CA ASP A 105 -11.69 2.94 -2.95
C ASP A 105 -10.55 2.18 -3.63
N GLY A 106 -10.89 1.20 -4.47
CA GLY A 106 -9.90 0.47 -5.27
C GLY A 106 -9.11 1.38 -6.22
N ILE A 107 -9.77 2.33 -6.89
CA ILE A 107 -9.10 3.31 -7.77
C ILE A 107 -8.19 4.24 -6.95
N ALA A 108 -8.66 4.73 -5.79
CA ALA A 108 -7.87 5.59 -4.91
C ALA A 108 -6.62 4.84 -4.40
N TYR A 109 -6.77 3.59 -3.96
CA TYR A 109 -5.65 2.73 -3.59
C TYR A 109 -4.65 2.57 -4.73
N LEU A 110 -5.11 2.22 -5.94
CA LEU A 110 -4.22 1.97 -7.06
C LEU A 110 -3.49 3.25 -7.50
N HIS A 111 -4.16 4.40 -7.42
CA HIS A 111 -3.54 5.69 -7.67
C HIS A 111 -2.40 5.96 -6.68
N MET A 112 -2.63 5.74 -5.38
CA MET A 112 -1.58 5.86 -4.35
C MET A 112 -0.46 4.84 -4.58
N ALA A 113 -0.79 3.58 -4.89
CA ALA A 113 0.22 2.56 -5.17
C ALA A 113 1.15 2.97 -6.33
N ARG A 114 0.60 3.59 -7.38
CA ARG A 114 1.38 4.11 -8.52
C ARG A 114 2.24 5.31 -8.17
N ASP A 115 1.84 6.10 -7.19
CA ASP A 115 2.62 7.22 -6.65
C ASP A 115 3.71 6.77 -5.65
N GLY A 116 3.92 5.46 -5.51
CA GLY A 116 4.99 4.85 -4.74
C GLY A 116 4.65 4.64 -3.26
N TYR A 117 3.36 4.61 -2.90
CA TYR A 117 2.92 4.15 -1.59
C TYR A 117 2.83 2.64 -1.55
N ARG A 118 3.48 2.05 -0.56
CA ARG A 118 3.64 0.59 -0.46
C ARG A 118 2.68 -0.01 0.55
N TRP A 119 2.63 0.60 1.73
CA TRP A 119 1.79 0.13 2.82
C TRP A 119 0.61 1.05 2.98
N VAL A 120 -0.49 0.47 3.43
CA VAL A 120 -1.73 1.16 3.73
C VAL A 120 -2.27 0.66 5.07
N ASP A 121 -3.08 1.43 5.75
CA ASP A 121 -3.96 0.96 6.83
C ASP A 121 -5.20 1.87 6.89
N HIS A 122 -6.23 1.45 7.61
CA HIS A 122 -7.39 2.31 7.86
C HIS A 122 -7.08 3.31 8.95
N PHE A 123 -7.53 4.56 8.76
CA PHE A 123 -7.37 5.59 9.77
C PHE A 123 -8.02 5.20 11.11
N GLU A 124 -9.20 4.55 11.04
CA GLU A 124 -9.94 4.08 12.23
C GLU A 124 -9.18 3.02 13.06
N SER A 125 -8.15 2.38 12.51
CA SER A 125 -7.30 1.43 13.24
C SER A 125 -6.35 2.09 14.23
N HIS A 126 -6.17 3.41 14.16
CA HIS A 126 -5.20 4.16 14.94
C HIS A 126 -5.88 5.09 15.95
N VAL A 127 -5.33 5.15 17.16
CA VAL A 127 -5.87 6.00 18.22
C VAL A 127 -5.40 7.45 18.00
N VAL A 128 -6.35 8.35 17.76
CA VAL A 128 -6.11 9.79 17.78
C VAL A 128 -6.10 10.24 19.24
N HIS A 129 -4.91 10.56 19.78
CA HIS A 129 -4.78 11.08 21.13
C HIS A 129 -5.24 12.55 21.20
N GLY A 130 -5.84 12.92 22.34
CA GLY A 130 -6.37 14.26 22.57
C GLY A 130 -7.69 14.54 21.82
N LYS A 131 -8.04 15.84 21.71
CA LYS A 131 -9.27 16.26 21.04
C LYS A 131 -9.14 16.08 19.53
N LYS A 132 -10.09 15.33 18.94
CA LYS A 132 -10.22 15.21 17.48
C LYS A 132 -10.56 16.59 16.88
N PRO A 133 -9.90 16.99 15.78
CA PRO A 133 -10.12 18.30 15.16
C PRO A 133 -11.48 18.38 14.45
N THR A 134 -12.02 17.23 14.04
CA THR A 134 -13.31 17.08 13.35
C THR A 134 -13.92 15.73 13.72
N ALA A 135 -15.23 15.61 13.51
CA ALA A 135 -15.95 14.34 13.65
C ALA A 135 -15.77 13.41 12.43
N ARG A 136 -15.25 13.94 11.31
CA ARG A 136 -15.00 13.19 10.07
C ARG A 136 -13.52 12.86 9.96
N SER A 137 -13.17 11.67 9.51
CA SER A 137 -11.80 11.19 9.37
C SER A 137 -11.53 10.77 7.93
N PRO A 138 -10.27 10.75 7.48
CA PRO A 138 -9.94 10.18 6.19
C PRO A 138 -10.14 8.66 6.24
N ASP A 139 -10.33 8.02 5.09
CA ASP A 139 -10.45 6.56 5.00
C ASP A 139 -9.12 5.84 5.34
N PHE A 140 -8.02 6.28 4.73
CA PHE A 140 -6.77 5.53 4.68
C PHE A 140 -5.55 6.33 5.14
N ILE A 141 -4.53 5.59 5.56
CA ILE A 141 -3.17 6.06 5.84
C ILE A 141 -2.23 5.26 4.94
N PHE A 142 -1.30 5.92 4.27
CA PHE A 142 -0.32 5.31 3.38
C PHE A 142 1.12 5.62 3.84
N SER A 143 2.03 4.65 3.67
CA SER A 143 3.46 4.80 3.97
C SER A 143 4.32 4.34 2.80
N ARG A 144 5.51 4.92 2.68
CA ARG A 144 6.51 4.66 1.64
C ARG A 144 7.77 4.05 2.23
N SER A 145 8.54 3.36 1.38
CA SER A 145 9.89 2.91 1.71
C SER A 145 10.76 4.14 2.04
N ASN A 146 11.60 4.05 3.07
CA ASN A 146 12.53 5.10 3.48
C ASN A 146 11.90 6.47 3.83
N ASP A 147 10.60 6.49 4.13
CA ASP A 147 9.90 7.69 4.61
C ASP A 147 9.48 7.48 6.07
N PHE A 148 9.74 8.47 6.92
CA PHE A 148 9.34 8.47 8.33
C PHE A 148 7.92 9.04 8.53
N PHE A 149 7.39 9.75 7.54
CA PHE A 149 6.04 10.31 7.58
C PHE A 149 5.06 9.45 6.78
N VAL A 150 3.78 9.75 6.97
CA VAL A 150 2.70 9.08 6.22
C VAL A 150 1.88 10.08 5.42
N ALA A 151 1.15 9.56 4.44
CA ALA A 151 0.13 10.30 3.72
C ALA A 151 -1.26 9.87 4.20
N LEU A 152 -2.18 10.82 4.36
CA LEU A 152 -3.60 10.52 4.55
C LEU A 152 -4.30 10.49 3.19
N ALA A 153 -5.30 9.62 3.04
CA ALA A 153 -6.08 9.56 1.82
C ALA A 153 -7.57 9.38 2.10
N GLU A 154 -8.38 10.17 1.42
CA GLU A 154 -9.83 10.05 1.37
C GLU A 154 -10.28 9.59 -0.02
N SER A 155 -11.20 8.64 -0.09
CA SER A 155 -11.80 8.18 -1.33
C SER A 155 -13.19 8.80 -1.53
N LYS A 156 -13.46 9.30 -2.74
CA LYS A 156 -14.80 9.71 -3.16
C LYS A 156 -15.15 9.05 -4.48
N ALA A 157 -16.40 8.62 -4.62
CA ALA A 157 -16.89 8.10 -5.89
C ALA A 157 -18.35 8.44 -6.14
N THR A 158 -18.70 8.62 -7.41
CA THR A 158 -20.08 8.89 -7.82
C THR A 158 -20.32 8.47 -9.27
N LYS A 159 -21.61 8.33 -9.62
CA LYS A 159 -22.10 8.01 -10.97
C LYS A 159 -22.99 9.08 -11.61
N GLY A 160 -23.42 10.11 -10.84
CA GLY A 160 -24.61 10.89 -11.21
C GLY A 160 -24.62 12.37 -10.85
N THR A 161 -23.58 12.89 -10.20
CA THR A 161 -23.46 14.35 -9.96
C THR A 161 -22.83 15.03 -11.18
N SER A 162 -23.06 16.34 -11.33
CA SER A 162 -22.32 17.13 -12.31
C SER A 162 -20.82 17.11 -11.99
N LYS A 163 -19.97 17.32 -12.99
CA LYS A 163 -18.51 17.37 -12.83
C LYS A 163 -18.10 18.35 -11.74
N LYS A 164 -18.67 19.57 -11.78
CA LYS A 164 -18.40 20.64 -10.81
C LYS A 164 -18.80 20.22 -9.38
N ALA A 165 -20.03 19.74 -9.21
CA ALA A 165 -20.51 19.31 -7.89
C ALA A 165 -19.74 18.11 -7.34
N PHE A 166 -19.24 17.22 -8.22
CA PHE A 166 -18.36 16.15 -7.78
C PHE A 166 -17.01 16.68 -7.32
N ASN A 167 -16.39 17.59 -8.06
CA ASN A 167 -15.13 18.19 -7.66
C ASN A 167 -15.23 18.88 -6.30
N GLU A 168 -16.31 19.64 -6.04
CA GLU A 168 -16.60 20.24 -4.73
C GLU A 168 -16.70 19.18 -3.62
N ARG A 169 -17.28 18.00 -3.89
CA ARG A 169 -17.33 16.89 -2.92
C ARG A 169 -15.95 16.29 -2.64
N VAL A 170 -15.07 16.24 -3.64
CA VAL A 170 -13.68 15.78 -3.47
C VAL A 170 -12.89 16.81 -2.66
N GLU A 171 -13.10 18.10 -2.94
CA GLU A 171 -12.56 19.22 -2.16
C GLU A 171 -12.98 19.15 -0.70
N ASP A 172 -14.27 18.95 -0.44
CA ASP A 172 -14.82 18.77 0.90
C ASP A 172 -14.19 17.58 1.62
N GLY A 173 -13.89 16.51 0.88
CA GLY A 173 -13.16 15.36 1.40
C GLY A 173 -11.78 15.76 1.91
N TYR A 174 -11.04 16.56 1.14
CA TYR A 174 -9.74 17.07 1.55
C TYR A 174 -9.86 17.99 2.78
N LYS A 175 -10.61 19.09 2.66
CA LYS A 175 -10.70 20.15 3.67
C LYS A 175 -11.26 19.67 5.01
N ASN A 176 -12.25 18.78 4.98
CA ASN A 176 -12.98 18.39 6.19
C ASN A 176 -12.54 17.06 6.79
N GLN A 177 -11.72 16.27 6.09
CA GLN A 177 -11.32 14.92 6.54
C GLN A 177 -9.81 14.69 6.47
N VAL A 178 -9.09 15.28 5.53
CA VAL A 178 -7.64 15.08 5.38
C VAL A 178 -6.86 16.18 6.09
N GLU A 179 -7.02 17.42 5.64
CA GLU A 179 -6.30 18.60 6.13
C GLU A 179 -6.31 18.74 7.66
N PRO A 180 -7.43 18.52 8.37
CA PRO A 180 -7.49 18.74 9.81
C PRO A 180 -6.54 17.84 10.63
N TYR A 181 -6.04 16.74 10.05
CA TYR A 181 -5.16 15.78 10.72
C TYR A 181 -3.68 15.93 10.32
N LEU A 182 -3.36 16.79 9.34
CA LEU A 182 -1.98 16.98 8.90
C LEU A 182 -1.11 17.63 9.98
N GLY A 183 0.16 17.21 10.04
CA GLY A 183 1.14 17.70 11.02
C GLY A 183 0.84 17.29 12.47
N ARG A 184 -0.18 16.44 12.71
CA ARG A 184 -0.52 15.94 14.04
C ARG A 184 0.06 14.53 14.23
N LYS A 185 0.56 14.26 15.43
CA LYS A 185 0.96 12.91 15.84
C LYS A 185 -0.28 12.06 16.17
N ILE A 186 -0.38 10.91 15.52
CA ILE A 186 -1.45 9.92 15.71
C ILE A 186 -0.77 8.59 16.00
N GLY A 187 -0.94 8.09 17.23
CA GLY A 187 -0.09 7.01 17.74
C GLY A 187 1.40 7.39 17.66
N SER A 188 2.16 6.64 16.85
CA SER A 188 3.60 6.83 16.65
C SER A 188 3.95 7.68 15.42
N TRP A 189 3.02 7.92 14.50
CA TRP A 189 3.30 8.53 13.19
C TRP A 189 2.71 9.93 13.06
N ILE A 190 3.20 10.67 12.06
CA ILE A 190 2.76 12.02 11.70
C ILE A 190 2.44 12.03 10.20
N ALA A 191 1.28 12.57 9.84
CA ALA A 191 0.92 12.78 8.44
C ALA A 191 1.51 14.08 7.92
N SER A 192 2.44 14.02 6.97
CA SER A 192 3.08 15.21 6.40
C SER A 192 2.33 15.80 5.21
N HIS A 193 1.37 15.07 4.67
CA HIS A 193 0.54 15.48 3.53
C HIS A 193 -0.64 14.51 3.38
N GLY A 194 -1.55 14.82 2.46
CA GLY A 194 -2.60 13.88 2.09
C GLY A 194 -3.33 14.25 0.81
N PHE A 195 -4.26 13.37 0.45
CA PHE A 195 -4.99 13.38 -0.81
C PHE A 195 -6.47 13.12 -0.57
N SER A 196 -7.33 13.76 -1.35
CA SER A 196 -8.71 13.33 -1.56
C SER A 196 -8.83 12.94 -3.03
N VAL A 197 -9.02 11.65 -3.28
CA VAL A 197 -9.03 11.05 -4.62
C VAL A 197 -10.46 10.70 -5.01
N GLY A 198 -10.97 11.38 -6.03
CA GLY A 198 -12.32 11.26 -6.54
C GLY A 198 -12.39 10.47 -7.84
N SER A 199 -13.23 9.44 -7.90
CA SER A 199 -13.57 8.70 -9.12
C SER A 199 -14.97 9.06 -9.64
N TRP A 200 -15.05 9.77 -10.77
CA TRP A 200 -16.32 10.11 -11.42
C TRP A 200 -16.67 9.09 -12.51
N MET A 201 -17.53 8.13 -12.19
CA MET A 201 -17.88 7.01 -13.07
C MET A 201 -19.20 7.24 -13.78
N THR A 202 -19.19 8.03 -14.84
CA THR A 202 -20.40 8.22 -15.65
C THR A 202 -20.62 7.05 -16.61
N PRO A 203 -21.84 6.47 -16.69
CA PRO A 203 -22.10 5.40 -17.65
C PRO A 203 -21.79 5.86 -19.08
N VAL A 204 -21.23 4.97 -19.89
CA VAL A 204 -20.90 5.16 -21.32
C VAL A 204 -19.77 6.16 -21.62
N LYS A 205 -19.62 7.26 -20.86
CA LYS A 205 -18.62 8.30 -21.15
C LYS A 205 -17.23 8.02 -20.56
N GLY A 206 -17.12 7.05 -19.66
CA GLY A 206 -15.87 6.67 -19.00
C GLY A 206 -15.71 7.30 -17.61
N ALA A 207 -14.72 6.80 -16.87
CA ALA A 207 -14.36 7.28 -15.55
C ALA A 207 -13.22 8.31 -15.61
N GLU A 208 -13.31 9.33 -14.75
CA GLU A 208 -12.34 10.40 -14.60
C GLU A 208 -11.86 10.47 -13.14
N ILE A 209 -10.59 10.83 -12.93
CA ILE A 209 -10.02 11.02 -11.58
C ILE A 209 -9.87 12.52 -11.28
N PHE A 210 -10.19 12.91 -10.06
CA PHE A 210 -10.03 14.26 -9.50
C PHE A 210 -9.19 14.13 -8.23
N VAL A 211 -8.15 14.94 -8.08
CA VAL A 211 -7.26 14.88 -6.93
C VAL A 211 -7.18 16.24 -6.27
N HIS A 212 -7.48 16.30 -4.98
CA HIS A 212 -7.16 17.44 -4.13
C HIS A 212 -6.03 17.01 -3.19
N HIS A 213 -4.92 17.76 -3.15
CA HIS A 213 -3.74 17.36 -2.40
C HIS A 213 -3.15 18.51 -1.58
N THR A 214 -2.31 18.14 -0.62
CA THR A 214 -1.51 19.11 0.14
C THR A 214 -0.42 19.69 -0.76
N ASP A 215 -0.47 21.01 -0.92
CA ASP A 215 0.54 21.76 -1.66
C ASP A 215 1.89 21.71 -0.94
N ALA A 216 2.98 21.68 -1.71
CA ALA A 216 4.31 21.82 -1.13
C ALA A 216 4.49 23.26 -0.67
N ALA A 217 4.69 23.49 0.62
CA ALA A 217 4.95 24.83 1.12
C ALA A 217 6.33 25.30 0.64
N ASP A 218 6.45 26.58 0.27
CA ASP A 218 7.76 27.22 0.16
C ASP A 218 8.48 27.08 1.51
N PRO A 219 9.80 26.78 1.54
CA PRO A 219 10.56 26.61 2.77
C PRO A 219 10.61 27.95 3.53
N THR A 220 9.58 28.21 4.32
CA THR A 220 9.58 29.29 5.29
C THR A 220 10.42 28.83 6.47
N THR A 221 11.47 29.59 6.76
CA THR A 221 12.39 29.41 7.89
C THR A 221 11.62 29.54 9.20
N VAL A 222 10.95 28.46 9.63
CA VAL A 222 10.48 28.32 11.00
C VAL A 222 11.69 27.92 11.83
N GLU A 223 12.29 28.89 12.52
CA GLU A 223 13.38 28.64 13.47
C GLU A 223 12.89 27.68 14.57
N GLY A 224 13.58 26.55 14.70
CA GLY A 224 13.33 25.51 15.69
C GLY A 224 13.70 24.13 15.16
N SER A 225 14.50 23.36 15.89
CA SER A 225 15.05 22.09 15.39
C SER A 225 13.94 21.05 15.17
N ALA A 226 13.77 20.55 13.94
CA ALA A 226 12.81 19.48 13.60
C ALA A 226 13.18 18.14 14.24
N ALA A 227 14.29 18.08 14.96
CA ALA A 227 14.90 16.87 15.49
C ALA A 227 14.14 16.23 16.66
N GLU A 228 13.16 16.92 17.27
CA GLU A 228 12.52 16.45 18.52
C GLU A 228 11.24 15.61 18.34
N GLU A 229 10.43 15.83 17.30
CA GLU A 229 9.23 14.99 17.05
C GLU A 229 9.48 13.97 15.94
N ARG A 230 10.02 12.81 16.33
CA ARG A 230 10.22 11.68 15.42
C ARG A 230 8.88 11.01 15.10
N SER A 231 8.53 10.99 13.81
CA SER A 231 7.46 10.15 13.27
C SER A 231 7.97 8.74 13.04
N ASP A 232 7.15 7.74 13.39
CA ASP A 232 7.43 6.33 13.20
C ASP A 232 6.22 5.63 12.55
N PRO A 233 6.29 5.28 11.25
CA PRO A 233 5.19 4.67 10.50
C PRO A 233 5.12 3.14 10.66
N THR A 234 5.93 2.52 11.54
CA THR A 234 5.96 1.06 11.76
C THR A 234 4.56 0.50 12.04
N GLY A 235 3.76 1.18 12.85
CA GLY A 235 2.38 0.78 13.15
C GLY A 235 1.49 0.70 11.90
N VAL A 236 1.68 1.60 10.92
CA VAL A 236 0.94 1.60 9.65
C VAL A 236 1.42 0.46 8.76
N ARG A 237 2.74 0.25 8.66
CA ARG A 237 3.32 -0.85 7.87
C ARG A 237 2.86 -2.21 8.38
N PHE A 238 2.94 -2.42 9.69
CA PHE A 238 2.44 -3.64 10.33
C PHE A 238 0.92 -3.77 10.17
N GLY A 239 0.17 -2.68 10.34
CA GLY A 239 -1.27 -2.63 10.12
C GLY A 239 -1.67 -3.09 8.71
N SER A 240 -0.88 -2.76 7.68
CA SER A 240 -1.07 -3.26 6.30
C SER A 240 -1.05 -4.78 6.25
N TYR A 241 -0.07 -5.40 6.88
CA TYR A 241 0.08 -6.85 6.92
C TYR A 241 -1.01 -7.54 7.74
N CYS A 242 -1.45 -6.94 8.86
CA CYS A 242 -2.63 -7.44 9.56
C CYS A 242 -3.86 -7.47 8.64
N GLY A 243 -4.04 -6.43 7.82
CA GLY A 243 -5.11 -6.39 6.80
C GLY A 243 -4.98 -7.49 5.75
N VAL A 244 -3.77 -7.76 5.26
CA VAL A 244 -3.52 -8.89 4.35
C VAL A 244 -3.83 -10.22 5.01
N LEU A 245 -3.40 -10.45 6.25
CA LEU A 245 -3.71 -11.67 6.99
C LEU A 245 -5.21 -11.84 7.24
N THR A 246 -5.94 -10.74 7.47
CA THR A 246 -7.41 -10.75 7.51
C THR A 246 -8.00 -11.23 6.18
N LEU A 247 -7.48 -10.78 5.04
CA LEU A 247 -7.93 -11.23 3.72
C LEU A 247 -7.63 -12.70 3.46
N LEU A 248 -6.49 -13.19 3.92
CA LEU A 248 -6.06 -14.55 3.66
C LEU A 248 -6.74 -15.56 4.56
N PHE A 249 -6.82 -15.31 5.87
CA PHE A 249 -7.17 -16.33 6.87
C PHE A 249 -8.38 -15.99 7.73
N GLY A 250 -8.74 -14.71 7.84
CA GLY A 250 -9.98 -14.28 8.48
C GLY A 250 -9.78 -13.21 9.55
N PRO A 251 -10.87 -12.62 10.06
CA PRO A 251 -10.83 -11.56 11.06
C PRO A 251 -10.05 -11.97 12.31
N GLU A 252 -10.29 -13.19 12.80
CA GLU A 252 -9.72 -13.69 14.04
C GLU A 252 -8.18 -13.74 13.94
N VAL A 253 -7.65 -14.16 12.78
CA VAL A 253 -6.20 -14.19 12.53
C VAL A 253 -5.63 -12.78 12.42
N GLY A 254 -6.29 -11.89 11.67
CA GLY A 254 -5.83 -10.51 11.51
C GLY A 254 -5.83 -9.72 12.82
N GLU A 255 -6.88 -9.87 13.64
CA GLU A 255 -6.99 -9.25 14.96
C GLU A 255 -5.98 -9.84 15.95
N ALA A 256 -5.83 -11.17 15.99
CA ALA A 256 -4.82 -11.82 16.82
C ALA A 256 -3.39 -11.46 16.39
N ALA A 257 -3.13 -11.32 15.08
CA ALA A 257 -1.85 -10.84 14.56
C ALA A 257 -1.60 -9.40 15.02
N ARG A 258 -2.59 -8.51 14.90
CA ARG A 258 -2.49 -7.11 15.34
C ARG A 258 -2.23 -7.00 16.84
N ALA A 259 -2.87 -7.85 17.64
CA ALA A 259 -2.64 -7.97 19.08
C ALA A 259 -1.36 -8.75 19.44
N ARG A 260 -0.63 -9.29 18.45
CA ARG A 260 0.55 -10.15 18.62
C ARG A 260 0.27 -11.39 19.50
N ALA A 261 -0.97 -11.84 19.49
CA ALA A 261 -1.48 -13.01 20.21
C ALA A 261 -1.60 -14.26 19.30
N TRP A 262 -1.27 -14.14 18.02
CA TRP A 262 -1.20 -15.25 17.08
C TRP A 262 0.23 -15.82 17.02
N ARG A 263 0.35 -17.16 16.95
CA ARG A 263 1.63 -17.87 16.79
C ARG A 263 1.70 -18.54 15.41
N PRO A 264 2.06 -17.80 14.35
CA PRO A 264 2.26 -18.37 13.02
C PRO A 264 3.15 -19.62 13.02
N SER A 265 4.19 -19.69 13.87
CA SER A 265 5.15 -20.80 13.95
C SER A 265 4.57 -22.14 14.38
N GLU A 266 3.38 -22.11 14.98
CA GLU A 266 2.61 -23.30 15.37
C GLU A 266 1.56 -23.67 14.31
N GLN A 267 1.50 -22.93 13.19
CA GLN A 267 0.58 -23.17 12.09
C GLN A 267 1.30 -23.78 10.87
N SER A 268 0.51 -24.43 10.02
CA SER A 268 0.95 -24.94 8.73
C SER A 268 0.12 -24.30 7.62
N PHE A 269 0.78 -23.86 6.56
CA PHE A 269 0.16 -23.11 5.47
C PHE A 269 0.21 -23.89 4.15
N SER A 270 -0.82 -23.75 3.30
CA SER A 270 -0.73 -24.19 1.91
C SER A 270 0.10 -23.21 1.10
N THR A 271 0.96 -23.72 0.21
CA THR A 271 1.74 -22.88 -0.70
C THR A 271 1.58 -23.29 -2.14
N VAL A 272 1.86 -22.35 -3.04
CA VAL A 272 1.97 -22.58 -4.48
C VAL A 272 3.20 -21.90 -5.04
N VAL A 273 3.80 -22.49 -6.08
CA VAL A 273 4.80 -21.80 -6.91
C VAL A 273 4.08 -21.09 -8.05
N TRP A 274 4.24 -19.77 -8.13
CA TRP A 274 3.69 -18.92 -9.19
C TRP A 274 4.71 -17.83 -9.54
N LEU A 275 5.05 -17.72 -10.83
CA LEU A 275 6.05 -16.79 -11.35
C LEU A 275 7.41 -16.92 -10.62
N ASP A 276 7.89 -18.16 -10.49
CA ASP A 276 9.16 -18.52 -9.83
C ASP A 276 9.29 -18.09 -8.37
N ARG A 277 8.15 -17.77 -7.71
CA ARG A 277 8.08 -17.44 -6.30
C ARG A 277 7.12 -18.35 -5.57
N THR A 278 7.38 -18.55 -4.28
CA THR A 278 6.50 -19.32 -3.40
C THR A 278 5.54 -18.38 -2.69
N TRP A 279 4.25 -18.70 -2.78
CA TRP A 279 3.17 -17.91 -2.22
C TRP A 279 2.40 -18.70 -1.18
N ILE A 280 2.10 -18.09 -0.05
CA ILE A 280 1.16 -18.64 0.92
C ILE A 280 -0.27 -18.32 0.46
N LEU A 281 -1.09 -19.36 0.35
CA LEU A 281 -2.48 -19.23 -0.11
C LEU A 281 -3.41 -18.77 1.01
N GLY A 282 -4.36 -17.91 0.66
CA GLY A 282 -5.51 -17.60 1.52
C GLY A 282 -6.46 -18.77 1.60
N GLU A 283 -6.85 -19.13 2.82
CA GLU A 283 -7.71 -20.26 3.13
C GLU A 283 -9.03 -19.79 3.76
N GLU A 284 -10.13 -20.40 3.34
CA GLU A 284 -11.41 -20.22 4.01
C GLU A 284 -11.46 -21.10 5.26
N ILE A 285 -11.26 -20.46 6.41
CA ILE A 285 -11.24 -21.11 7.71
C ILE A 285 -12.64 -20.96 8.34
N ALA A 286 -13.27 -22.10 8.65
CA ALA A 286 -14.56 -22.11 9.30
C ALA A 286 -14.45 -21.64 10.77
N PRO A 287 -15.40 -20.84 11.30
CA PRO A 287 -15.32 -20.28 12.64
C PRO A 287 -15.04 -21.31 13.76
N GLU A 288 -15.62 -22.51 13.64
CA GLU A 288 -15.44 -23.63 14.56
C GLU A 288 -14.02 -24.21 14.58
N SER A 289 -13.19 -23.84 13.61
CA SER A 289 -11.79 -24.28 13.52
C SER A 289 -10.88 -23.43 14.41
N PHE A 290 -11.32 -22.25 14.86
CA PHE A 290 -10.55 -21.40 15.76
C PHE A 290 -10.60 -21.92 17.19
N VAL A 291 -9.44 -21.97 17.82
CA VAL A 291 -9.26 -22.34 19.22
C VAL A 291 -8.53 -21.22 19.92
N VAL A 292 -9.15 -20.67 20.97
CA VAL A 292 -8.48 -19.74 21.88
C VAL A 292 -7.89 -20.55 23.03
N GLY A 293 -6.57 -20.53 23.14
CA GLY A 293 -5.83 -21.16 24.24
C GLY A 293 -6.11 -20.49 25.58
N LYS A 294 -5.76 -21.17 26.68
CA LYS A 294 -5.91 -20.63 28.05
C LYS A 294 -5.09 -19.37 28.30
N ASP A 295 -4.07 -19.13 27.49
CA ASP A 295 -3.22 -17.94 27.49
C ASP A 295 -3.76 -16.81 26.58
N GLY A 296 -4.98 -16.96 26.06
CA GLY A 296 -5.63 -16.00 25.16
C GLY A 296 -5.10 -16.03 23.73
N ARG A 297 -4.21 -16.97 23.39
CA ARG A 297 -3.64 -17.09 22.05
C ARG A 297 -4.60 -17.78 21.09
N VAL A 298 -4.61 -17.34 19.84
CA VAL A 298 -5.45 -17.93 18.79
C VAL A 298 -4.63 -18.92 17.98
N ALA A 299 -5.17 -20.13 17.78
CA ALA A 299 -4.71 -21.11 16.81
C ALA A 299 -5.91 -21.60 15.99
N PHE A 300 -5.69 -22.14 14.79
CA PHE A 300 -6.77 -22.80 14.05
C PHE A 300 -6.41 -24.25 13.73
N LYS A 301 -7.40 -25.12 13.87
CA LYS A 301 -7.27 -26.53 13.47
C LYS A 301 -7.32 -26.60 11.95
N GLN A 302 -6.36 -27.28 11.35
CA GLN A 302 -6.43 -27.58 9.93
C GLN A 302 -7.62 -28.50 9.65
N THR A 303 -8.52 -28.05 8.78
CA THR A 303 -9.62 -28.84 8.27
C THR A 303 -9.13 -29.77 7.16
N THR A 304 -9.80 -30.92 7.01
CA THR A 304 -9.52 -31.88 5.93
C THR A 304 -9.88 -31.34 4.55
N PHE A 305 -10.72 -30.29 4.49
CA PHE A 305 -11.15 -29.63 3.25
C PHE A 305 -10.70 -28.16 3.25
N ARG A 306 -9.92 -27.76 2.23
CA ARG A 306 -9.41 -26.39 2.07
C ARG A 306 -10.05 -25.74 0.84
N TRP A 307 -10.75 -24.63 1.05
CA TRP A 307 -11.17 -23.74 -0.04
C TRP A 307 -10.20 -22.58 -0.13
N PHE A 308 -9.62 -22.38 -1.30
CA PHE A 308 -8.71 -21.27 -1.56
C PHE A 308 -9.46 -20.09 -2.14
N ASN A 309 -9.21 -18.90 -1.63
CA ASN A 309 -9.92 -17.68 -2.04
C ASN A 309 -9.28 -16.95 -3.23
N GLY A 310 -8.22 -17.53 -3.82
CA GLY A 310 -7.48 -16.96 -4.95
C GLY A 310 -6.57 -15.78 -4.57
N LEU A 311 -6.42 -15.50 -3.28
CA LEU A 311 -5.51 -14.49 -2.74
C LEU A 311 -4.27 -15.17 -2.16
N ALA A 312 -3.16 -14.45 -2.14
CA ALA A 312 -1.91 -14.96 -1.56
C ALA A 312 -1.02 -13.85 -0.99
N ILE A 313 0.00 -14.26 -0.23
CA ILE A 313 1.12 -13.40 0.18
C ILE A 313 2.44 -14.09 -0.15
N ASP A 314 3.43 -13.33 -0.58
CA ASP A 314 4.78 -13.83 -0.81
C ASP A 314 5.37 -14.46 0.46
N LEU A 315 5.95 -15.66 0.33
CA LEU A 315 6.46 -16.42 1.46
C LEU A 315 7.61 -15.71 2.20
N GLU A 316 8.49 -15.01 1.49
CA GLU A 316 9.62 -14.31 2.12
C GLU A 316 9.12 -13.13 2.96
N ILE A 317 8.17 -12.36 2.42
CA ILE A 317 7.52 -11.27 3.14
C ILE A 317 6.75 -11.81 4.34
N ALA A 318 5.96 -12.88 4.17
CA ALA A 318 5.21 -13.50 5.25
C ALA A 318 6.11 -13.96 6.40
N LYS A 319 7.27 -14.55 6.12
CA LYS A 319 8.24 -14.96 7.15
C LYS A 319 8.70 -13.79 8.01
N ARG A 320 9.02 -12.64 7.40
CA ARG A 320 9.47 -11.44 8.11
C ARG A 320 8.34 -10.85 8.97
N VAL A 321 7.11 -10.86 8.46
CA VAL A 321 5.92 -10.46 9.22
C VAL A 321 5.66 -11.40 10.39
N PHE A 322 5.78 -12.71 10.19
CA PHE A 322 5.59 -13.71 11.25
C PHE A 322 6.65 -13.58 12.36
N ALA A 323 7.90 -13.35 11.99
CA ALA A 323 8.97 -13.05 12.95
C ALA A 323 8.65 -11.79 13.76
N TYR A 324 8.14 -10.72 13.11
CA TYR A 324 7.72 -9.50 13.80
C TYR A 324 6.56 -9.75 14.80
N ILE A 325 5.57 -10.56 14.42
CA ILE A 325 4.44 -10.93 15.30
C ILE A 325 4.96 -11.62 16.55
N GLU A 326 5.88 -12.57 16.41
CA GLU A 326 6.32 -13.44 17.51
C GLU A 326 7.47 -12.89 18.38
N ALA A 327 8.21 -11.90 17.91
CA ALA A 327 9.33 -11.31 18.63
C ALA A 327 8.91 -10.80 20.03
N GLU A 328 9.79 -10.86 21.02
CA GLU A 328 9.48 -10.23 22.33
C GLU A 328 9.49 -8.70 22.20
N ALA A 329 10.55 -8.16 21.59
CA ALA A 329 10.72 -6.76 21.27
C ALA A 329 10.97 -6.60 19.75
N PRO A 330 9.96 -6.24 18.95
CA PRO A 330 10.12 -6.10 17.52
C PRO A 330 10.89 -4.81 17.20
N GLU A 331 11.87 -4.90 16.29
CA GLU A 331 12.62 -3.73 15.83
C GLU A 331 11.80 -2.94 14.80
N ALA A 332 11.74 -1.60 14.95
CA ALA A 332 10.96 -0.72 14.07
C ALA A 332 11.29 -0.91 12.56
N HIS A 333 12.58 -1.10 12.25
CA HIS A 333 13.07 -1.23 10.88
C HIS A 333 12.89 -2.64 10.27
N SER A 334 12.36 -3.62 11.02
CA SER A 334 12.17 -5.00 10.53
C SER A 334 11.24 -5.09 9.32
N LEU A 335 10.31 -4.14 9.19
CA LEU A 335 9.33 -4.09 8.09
C LEU A 335 9.70 -3.07 7.00
N GLU A 336 10.82 -2.36 7.13
CA GLU A 336 11.25 -1.35 6.15
C GLU A 336 11.90 -1.96 4.91
N ASN A 337 12.74 -2.97 5.12
CA ASN A 337 13.60 -3.54 4.08
C ASN A 337 13.01 -4.80 3.45
N LEU A 338 11.69 -4.85 3.32
CA LEU A 338 11.00 -5.99 2.71
C LEU A 338 11.28 -6.02 1.20
N PRO A 339 11.48 -7.20 0.59
CA PRO A 339 11.78 -7.32 -0.84
C PRO A 339 10.79 -6.54 -1.70
N GLU A 340 11.30 -5.82 -2.69
CA GLU A 340 10.48 -5.16 -3.71
C GLU A 340 10.35 -6.07 -4.93
N PHE A 341 9.22 -5.96 -5.62
CA PHE A 341 8.94 -6.73 -6.83
C PHE A 341 9.34 -5.90 -8.04
N GLY A 342 10.18 -6.45 -8.90
CA GLY A 342 10.54 -5.81 -10.17
C GLY A 342 9.33 -5.62 -11.08
N ASP A 343 9.42 -4.67 -12.00
CA ASP A 343 8.37 -4.42 -12.99
C ASP A 343 8.10 -5.65 -13.87
N ASP A 344 9.12 -6.48 -14.10
CA ASP A 344 9.05 -7.70 -14.89
C ASP A 344 8.05 -8.72 -14.31
N ILE A 345 8.16 -9.05 -13.02
CA ILE A 345 7.26 -10.01 -12.38
C ILE A 345 5.85 -9.42 -12.19
N VAL A 346 5.75 -8.11 -11.93
CA VAL A 346 4.46 -7.41 -11.82
C VAL A 346 3.72 -7.41 -13.16
N GLU A 347 4.43 -7.20 -14.27
CA GLU A 347 3.85 -7.28 -15.61
C GLU A 347 3.51 -8.72 -16.00
N ALA A 348 4.35 -9.70 -15.65
CA ALA A 348 4.06 -11.12 -15.85
C ALA A 348 2.79 -11.57 -15.11
N ALA A 349 2.60 -11.11 -13.86
CA ALA A 349 1.38 -11.35 -13.09
C ALA A 349 0.13 -10.85 -13.83
N LYS A 350 0.19 -9.64 -14.40
CA LYS A 350 -0.91 -9.07 -15.19
C LYS A 350 -1.21 -9.91 -16.44
N GLN A 351 -0.17 -10.42 -17.11
CA GLN A 351 -0.33 -11.28 -18.29
C GLN A 351 -0.95 -12.63 -17.94
N ALA A 352 -0.60 -13.19 -16.77
CA ALA A 352 -1.21 -14.39 -16.21
C ALA A 352 -2.64 -14.17 -15.68
N GLY A 353 -3.19 -12.94 -15.77
CA GLY A 353 -4.52 -12.61 -15.27
C GLY A 353 -4.60 -12.40 -13.75
N GLY A 354 -3.45 -12.33 -13.07
CA GLY A 354 -3.31 -12.03 -11.65
C GLY A 354 -2.81 -10.60 -11.39
N ALA A 355 -2.43 -10.33 -10.15
CA ALA A 355 -1.83 -9.06 -9.73
C ALA A 355 -0.90 -9.28 -8.53
N ILE A 356 0.21 -8.55 -8.49
CA ILE A 356 1.12 -8.46 -7.34
C ILE A 356 1.13 -7.01 -6.87
N PHE A 357 0.97 -6.82 -5.57
CA PHE A 357 0.93 -5.50 -4.92
C PHE A 357 2.27 -5.19 -4.24
N PRO A 358 2.61 -3.90 -4.04
CA PRO A 358 3.91 -3.51 -3.47
C PRO A 358 4.20 -4.09 -2.08
N ASP A 359 3.16 -4.36 -1.28
CA ASP A 359 3.31 -4.95 0.05
C ASP A 359 3.54 -6.48 0.02
N GLY A 360 3.47 -7.13 -1.13
CA GLY A 360 3.63 -8.59 -1.28
C GLY A 360 2.33 -9.39 -1.25
N PHE A 361 1.18 -8.71 -1.16
CA PHE A 361 -0.11 -9.30 -1.42
C PHE A 361 -0.28 -9.61 -2.92
N ALA A 362 -1.02 -10.68 -3.24
CA ALA A 362 -1.31 -11.05 -4.61
C ALA A 362 -2.73 -11.56 -4.81
N VAL A 363 -3.24 -11.33 -6.03
CA VAL A 363 -4.38 -12.03 -6.62
C VAL A 363 -3.81 -13.01 -7.62
N LEU A 364 -4.02 -14.31 -7.41
CA LEU A 364 -3.46 -15.34 -8.28
C LEU A 364 -4.16 -15.33 -9.65
N GLY A 365 -3.37 -15.60 -10.69
CA GLY A 365 -3.81 -15.67 -12.08
C GLY A 365 -4.44 -17.00 -12.47
N ASN A 366 -4.32 -17.37 -13.74
CA ASN A 366 -4.88 -18.62 -14.26
C ASN A 366 -4.22 -19.84 -13.60
N GLU A 367 -5.02 -20.89 -13.36
CA GLU A 367 -4.53 -22.14 -12.75
C GLU A 367 -3.40 -22.80 -13.55
N LYS A 368 -3.35 -22.60 -14.88
CA LYS A 368 -2.30 -23.17 -15.75
C LYS A 368 -0.91 -22.59 -15.47
N ASP A 369 -0.85 -21.39 -14.88
CA ASP A 369 0.39 -20.69 -14.55
C ASP A 369 0.90 -21.10 -13.16
N LEU A 370 0.17 -21.96 -12.44
CA LEU A 370 0.54 -22.49 -11.12
C LEU A 370 1.31 -23.80 -11.31
N ALA A 371 2.60 -23.79 -10.97
CA ALA A 371 3.51 -24.89 -11.30
C ALA A 371 3.47 -26.04 -10.27
N GLU A 372 3.26 -25.72 -8.99
CA GLU A 372 3.33 -26.72 -7.92
C GLU A 372 2.50 -26.29 -6.70
N PHE A 373 1.50 -27.09 -6.34
CA PHE A 373 0.72 -26.92 -5.11
C PHE A 373 1.25 -27.85 -4.02
N ARG A 374 1.57 -27.29 -2.85
CA ARG A 374 2.09 -28.05 -1.70
C ARG A 374 1.24 -27.80 -0.45
N PRO A 375 0.30 -28.71 -0.10
CA PRO A 375 -0.53 -28.56 1.09
C PRO A 375 0.31 -28.73 2.36
N GLY A 376 0.16 -27.81 3.32
CA GLY A 376 0.77 -27.91 4.66
C GLY A 376 2.31 -27.89 4.67
N SER A 377 2.94 -27.22 3.71
CA SER A 377 4.35 -27.43 3.36
C SER A 377 5.37 -26.55 4.10
N VAL A 378 4.94 -25.63 4.95
CA VAL A 378 5.86 -24.75 5.68
C VAL A 378 5.48 -24.69 7.16
N ALA A 379 6.31 -25.29 8.01
CA ALA A 379 6.41 -24.94 9.42
C ALA A 379 7.39 -23.75 9.55
N PRO A 380 6.99 -22.60 10.12
CA PRO A 380 7.85 -21.42 10.11
C PRO A 380 9.21 -21.60 10.81
N ARG A 381 9.35 -22.57 11.73
CA ARG A 381 10.61 -22.87 12.41
C ARG A 381 11.76 -23.32 11.49
N GLN A 382 11.49 -24.03 10.39
CA GLN A 382 12.55 -24.43 9.45
C GLN A 382 13.03 -23.29 8.54
N ALA A 383 12.33 -22.15 8.56
CA ALA A 383 12.68 -20.97 7.77
C ALA A 383 13.39 -19.86 8.56
N ALA A 384 13.39 -19.94 9.90
CA ALA A 384 14.03 -18.97 10.78
C ALA A 384 15.54 -19.20 10.93
N GLU A 385 16.10 -20.25 10.34
CA GLU A 385 17.55 -20.53 10.36
C GLU A 385 18.36 -19.76 9.30
N ILE A 386 17.73 -18.93 8.46
CA ILE A 386 18.44 -18.15 7.44
C ILE A 386 18.20 -16.66 7.69
N VAL A 387 19.31 -15.93 7.77
CA VAL A 387 19.51 -14.52 8.10
C VAL A 387 19.56 -14.24 9.61
N ARG A 388 20.70 -14.60 10.22
CA ARG A 388 21.22 -13.76 11.31
C ARG A 388 21.58 -12.41 10.71
N ALA A 389 21.35 -11.33 11.45
CA ALA A 389 21.63 -9.95 11.03
C ALA A 389 23.10 -9.68 10.56
N GLY A 390 24.01 -10.65 10.71
CA GLY A 390 25.39 -10.60 10.22
C GLY A 390 25.60 -11.05 8.76
N ASP A 391 24.60 -11.63 8.09
CA ASP A 391 24.77 -12.15 6.71
C ASP A 391 24.34 -11.16 5.60
N ILE A 392 23.86 -9.97 5.97
CA ILE A 392 23.64 -8.88 5.02
C ILE A 392 25.01 -8.23 4.77
N ARG A 393 25.72 -8.67 3.72
CA ARG A 393 26.83 -7.89 3.19
C ARG A 393 26.26 -6.56 2.70
N ILE A 394 26.51 -5.51 3.48
CA ILE A 394 26.31 -4.12 3.07
C ILE A 394 27.08 -3.92 1.77
N ALA A 395 26.37 -3.77 0.65
CA ALA A 395 26.96 -3.24 -0.55
C ALA A 395 27.19 -1.74 -0.31
N THR A 396 28.35 -1.38 0.24
CA THR A 396 28.86 -0.01 0.16
C THR A 396 29.24 0.25 -1.30
N SER A 397 28.27 0.64 -2.12
CA SER A 397 28.57 1.26 -3.41
C SER A 397 28.89 2.74 -3.17
N ASN A 398 30.15 3.07 -3.41
CA ASN A 398 30.74 4.41 -3.40
C ASN A 398 29.78 5.46 -3.99
N THR A 399 29.34 6.39 -3.14
CA THR A 399 28.79 7.66 -3.60
C THR A 399 29.98 8.56 -3.91
N GLU A 400 30.47 8.53 -5.16
CA GLU A 400 31.30 9.63 -5.65
C GLU A 400 30.44 10.89 -5.67
N LEU A 401 30.85 11.87 -4.85
CA LEU A 401 30.33 13.22 -4.86
C LEU A 401 30.57 13.85 -6.23
N LEU A 402 29.50 13.93 -7.03
CA LEU A 402 29.37 14.98 -8.04
C LEU A 402 28.46 16.07 -7.47
N SER A 403 29.05 16.99 -6.70
CA SER A 403 28.49 18.33 -6.51
C SER A 403 29.37 19.35 -7.21
N TYR A 404 28.84 19.80 -8.33
CA TYR A 404 29.11 21.08 -8.96
C TYR A 404 29.12 22.22 -7.92
N GLN A 405 30.24 22.93 -7.78
CA GLN A 405 30.24 24.34 -7.40
C GLN A 405 30.89 25.14 -8.53
N GLY A 406 30.09 26.02 -9.11
CA GLY A 406 30.45 26.82 -10.27
C GLY A 406 31.25 28.07 -9.92
N ALA A 407 31.85 28.60 -11.00
CA ALA A 407 32.13 30.01 -11.27
C ALA A 407 32.86 30.84 -10.20
N GLY A 408 34.13 31.12 -10.48
CA GLY A 408 34.90 32.18 -9.84
C GLY A 408 36.18 32.48 -10.61
N TYR A 409 36.06 33.37 -11.59
CA TYR A 409 37.18 34.05 -12.26
C TYR A 409 37.99 34.87 -11.24
N GLU A 410 39.32 34.78 -11.30
CA GLU A 410 40.29 35.90 -11.37
C GLU A 410 41.60 35.72 -10.58
N GLN A 411 42.67 35.74 -11.37
CA GLN A 411 43.91 36.51 -11.26
C GLN A 411 45.02 36.16 -10.25
N LYS A 412 46.19 35.96 -10.89
CA LYS A 412 47.56 36.42 -10.53
C LYS A 412 48.25 35.74 -9.34
N ALA A 413 49.55 35.52 -9.36
CA ALA A 413 50.60 35.55 -10.38
C ALA A 413 51.88 35.01 -9.70
N LEU A 414 52.84 34.53 -10.51
CA LEU A 414 54.30 34.53 -10.29
C LEU A 414 54.79 33.81 -9.00
N GLU A 415 55.70 32.84 -9.07
CA GLU A 415 57.10 33.05 -9.43
C GLU A 415 57.80 31.78 -9.92
N GLU A 416 58.92 32.06 -10.57
CA GLU A 416 59.78 31.27 -11.43
C GLU A 416 60.61 30.12 -10.78
N PRO A 417 61.29 29.31 -11.61
CA PRO A 417 61.96 28.07 -11.22
C PRO A 417 63.43 28.31 -10.84
N VAL A 418 63.96 27.50 -9.91
CA VAL A 418 65.42 27.36 -9.75
C VAL A 418 65.87 25.98 -10.19
N ARG A 419 66.73 26.05 -11.21
CA ARG A 419 67.46 24.99 -11.87
C ARG A 419 68.55 24.36 -10.98
N ASN A 420 69.05 23.26 -11.56
CA ASN A 420 70.40 22.72 -11.50
C ASN A 420 70.63 21.66 -10.42
N ALA A 421 71.35 20.57 -10.65
CA ALA A 421 71.95 19.88 -11.80
C ALA A 421 73.13 19.12 -11.19
N GLY A 422 73.27 17.85 -11.53
CA GLY A 422 74.57 17.16 -11.54
C GLY A 422 75.14 16.77 -10.17
N LEU A 423 75.26 15.48 -9.95
CA LEU A 423 76.53 14.76 -10.18
C LEU A 423 76.42 13.34 -9.59
N LEU A 424 76.38 12.35 -10.48
CA LEU A 424 76.99 11.03 -10.27
C LEU A 424 78.52 11.20 -10.05
N PRO A 425 79.30 10.15 -9.69
CA PRO A 425 78.98 8.78 -9.25
C PRO A 425 79.82 8.32 -8.03
N ARG A 426 79.74 7.01 -7.74
CA ARG A 426 80.75 6.06 -7.18
C ARG A 426 80.20 5.31 -5.97
N ASP A 427 80.22 3.98 -5.88
CA ASP A 427 80.82 2.90 -6.68
C ASP A 427 79.88 1.68 -6.70
#